data_AF-A0AAW1PLE4-F1
#
_entry.id   AF-A0AAW1PLE4-F1
#
_cell.length_a   1.000
_cell.length_b   1.000
_cell.length_c   1.000
_cell.angle_alpha   90.00
_cell.angle_beta   90.00
_cell.angle_gamma   90.00
#
_symmetry.space_group_name_H-M   'P 1'
#
loop_
_entity.id
_entity.type
_entity.pdbx_description
1 polymer ?
#
loop_
_entity_poly.entity_id
_entity_poly.type
_entity_poly.pdbx_seq_one_letter_code
_entity_poly.pdbx_strand_id
1 'polypeptide(L)'
;MEARLCCRSPERRRGGHHSNRHISCISSADLFRLARQALPGPFTLILRASKELPKQCIDLVSGKSKKRRSVGIRMPKHVITQAVLDQCDRPLLCTSAHVSVDQEGDFEFPDAAVLMDRYADRQLDFVVDAGPQLSEGSTIIDMTGEEPVLVRTGRGDPAMFRLEAVPA
;
A
#
# COMPACT_ATOMS: atom_id res chain seq x y z
N MET A 1 15.00 14.70 1.36
CA MET A 1 15.32 13.63 2.32
C MET A 1 15.53 12.35 1.51
N GLU A 2 16.78 12.05 1.14
CA GLU A 2 17.12 10.91 0.29
C GLU A 2 17.03 9.60 1.08
N ALA A 3 16.12 8.70 0.69
CA ALA A 3 16.11 7.33 1.18
C ALA A 3 17.26 6.54 0.52
N ARG A 4 18.33 6.29 1.26
CA ARG A 4 19.45 5.43 0.81
C ARG A 4 19.07 3.96 0.98
N LEU A 5 18.68 3.33 -0.13
CA LEU A 5 18.48 1.88 -0.20
C LEU A 5 19.85 1.19 -0.26
N CYS A 6 20.29 0.59 0.85
CA CYS A 6 21.55 -0.17 0.91
C CYS A 6 21.38 -1.54 0.23
N CYS A 7 21.70 -1.63 -1.06
CA CYS A 7 21.72 -2.88 -1.83
C CYS A 7 22.96 -3.71 -1.45
N ARG A 8 22.78 -4.82 -0.73
CA ARG A 8 23.79 -5.90 -0.67
C ARG A 8 23.33 -7.05 -1.57
N SER A 9 24.10 -7.32 -2.63
CA SER A 9 23.88 -8.40 -3.58
C SER A 9 24.03 -9.79 -2.92
N PRO A 10 23.23 -10.82 -3.27
CA PRO A 10 23.52 -12.19 -2.90
C PRO A 10 24.35 -12.91 -3.97
N GLU A 11 25.26 -13.76 -3.51
CA GLU A 11 26.21 -14.57 -4.29
C GLU A 11 25.52 -15.57 -5.23
N ARG A 12 26.09 -15.73 -6.44
CA ARG A 12 25.72 -16.74 -7.43
C ARG A 12 25.86 -18.17 -6.89
N ARG A 13 24.82 -18.99 -6.98
CA ARG A 13 24.94 -20.47 -7.04
C ARG A 13 24.50 -20.98 -8.41
N ARG A 14 25.30 -21.91 -8.95
CA ARG A 14 25.19 -22.51 -10.29
C ARG A 14 24.26 -23.73 -10.28
N GLY A 15 23.51 -23.92 -11.37
CA GLY A 15 23.23 -25.25 -11.96
C GLY A 15 21.76 -25.68 -12.09
N GLY A 16 21.31 -25.95 -13.33
CA GLY A 16 20.13 -26.77 -13.65
C GLY A 16 19.20 -26.21 -14.75
N HIS A 17 19.22 -26.82 -15.95
CA HIS A 17 18.33 -26.51 -17.08
C HIS A 17 16.89 -27.01 -16.86
N HIS A 18 15.86 -26.22 -17.24
CA HIS A 18 14.83 -26.55 -18.27
C HIS A 18 13.75 -25.45 -18.40
N SER A 19 13.43 -25.11 -19.66
CA SER A 19 12.22 -24.45 -20.18
C SER A 19 12.00 -22.94 -20.03
N ASN A 20 11.71 -22.31 -21.17
CA ASN A 20 11.47 -20.89 -21.41
C ASN A 20 10.29 -20.31 -20.61
N ARG A 21 10.59 -19.45 -19.64
CA ARG A 21 9.93 -18.14 -19.50
C ARG A 21 11.03 -17.14 -19.22
N HIS A 22 11.07 -16.04 -19.98
CA HIS A 22 11.95 -14.90 -19.73
C HIS A 22 11.52 -14.20 -18.43
N ILE A 23 11.74 -14.83 -17.28
CA ILE A 23 11.61 -14.23 -15.97
C ILE A 23 12.93 -13.50 -15.71
N SER A 24 13.00 -12.26 -16.19
CA SER A 24 14.10 -11.38 -15.86
C SER A 24 13.91 -10.94 -14.41
N CYS A 25 14.76 -11.47 -13.51
CA CYS A 25 14.86 -11.01 -12.12
C CYS A 25 14.96 -9.47 -12.12
N ILE A 26 13.95 -8.80 -11.57
CA ILE A 26 13.88 -7.34 -11.55
C ILE A 26 14.86 -6.86 -10.48
N SER A 27 15.82 -6.02 -10.86
CA SER A 27 16.80 -5.52 -9.88
C SER A 27 16.13 -4.58 -8.87
N SER A 28 16.73 -4.42 -7.69
CA SER A 28 16.22 -3.48 -6.68
C SER A 28 16.15 -2.01 -7.18
N ALA A 29 17.03 -1.63 -8.11
CA ALA A 29 17.01 -0.32 -8.76
C ALA A 29 15.80 -0.18 -9.70
N ASP A 30 15.40 -1.26 -10.37
CA ASP A 30 14.22 -1.29 -11.24
C ASP A 30 12.93 -1.22 -10.44
N LEU A 31 12.86 -1.92 -9.31
CA LEU A 31 11.75 -1.84 -8.37
C LEU A 31 11.57 -0.41 -7.83
N PHE A 32 12.67 0.28 -7.49
CA PHE A 32 12.61 1.67 -7.07
C PHE A 32 12.09 2.60 -8.18
N ARG A 33 12.52 2.38 -9.43
CA ARG A 33 12.02 3.14 -10.58
C ARG A 33 10.52 2.92 -10.80
N LEU A 34 10.05 1.68 -10.72
CA LEU A 34 8.64 1.34 -10.83
C LEU A 34 7.82 1.99 -9.70
N ALA A 35 8.30 1.91 -8.45
CA ALA A 35 7.64 2.54 -7.31
C ALA A 35 7.50 4.06 -7.49
N ARG A 36 8.55 4.72 -8.00
CA ARG A 36 8.55 6.17 -8.29
C ARG A 36 7.64 6.55 -9.47
N GLN A 37 7.39 5.64 -10.41
CA GLN A 37 6.43 5.86 -11.50
C GLN A 37 4.98 5.64 -11.04
N ALA A 38 4.77 4.67 -10.14
CA ALA A 38 3.46 4.36 -9.59
C ALA A 38 2.95 5.41 -8.58
N LEU A 39 3.87 6.14 -7.93
CA LEU A 39 3.57 7.14 -6.91
C LEU A 39 3.96 8.56 -7.37
N PRO A 40 3.08 9.58 -7.23
CA PRO A 40 1.72 9.52 -6.70
C PRO A 40 0.78 8.72 -7.60
N GLY A 41 -0.26 8.08 -7.04
CA GLY A 41 -1.19 7.30 -7.84
C GLY A 41 -2.11 6.36 -7.06
N PRO A 42 -2.91 5.56 -7.79
CA PRO A 42 -3.88 4.61 -7.22
C PRO A 42 -3.23 3.31 -6.73
N PHE A 43 -2.00 3.37 -6.21
CA PHE A 43 -1.25 2.21 -5.75
C PHE A 43 -0.95 2.27 -4.25
N THR A 44 -0.96 1.11 -3.62
CA THR A 44 -0.37 0.87 -2.29
C THR A 44 0.74 -0.16 -2.46
N LEU A 45 1.97 0.21 -2.10
CA LEU A 45 3.14 -0.64 -2.23
C LEU A 45 3.53 -1.19 -0.86
N ILE A 46 3.59 -2.52 -0.71
CA ILE A 46 4.08 -3.16 0.51
C ILE A 46 5.59 -3.32 0.37
N LEU A 47 6.34 -2.65 1.24
CA LEU A 47 7.79 -2.64 1.25
C LEU A 47 8.33 -3.24 2.55
N ARG A 48 9.59 -3.69 2.55
CA ARG A 48 10.25 -4.11 3.78
C ARG A 48 10.43 -2.91 4.72
N ALA A 49 10.08 -3.10 5.99
CA ALA A 49 10.21 -2.05 6.98
C ALA A 49 11.69 -1.79 7.30
N SER A 50 12.10 -0.52 7.22
CA SER A 50 13.41 -0.05 7.69
C SER A 50 13.41 0.11 9.21
N LYS A 51 14.60 0.01 9.83
CA LYS A 51 14.80 0.35 11.25
C LYS A 51 14.62 1.84 11.55
N GLU A 52 14.65 2.68 10.51
CA GLU A 52 14.45 4.13 10.61
C GLU A 52 12.98 4.51 10.76
N LEU A 53 12.04 3.58 10.49
CA LEU A 53 10.63 3.84 10.68
C LEU A 53 10.29 3.92 12.18
N PRO A 54 9.36 4.80 12.58
CA PRO A 54 8.84 4.83 13.94
C PRO A 54 8.32 3.45 14.34
N LYS A 55 8.58 3.06 15.60
CA LYS A 55 8.17 1.75 16.13
C LYS A 55 6.66 1.51 15.96
N GLN A 56 5.86 2.56 16.05
CA GLN A 56 4.42 2.53 15.82
C GLN A 56 4.07 1.90 14.47
N CYS A 57 4.80 2.21 13.39
CA CYS A 57 4.52 1.64 12.06
C CYS A 57 4.75 0.12 11.98
N ILE A 58 5.53 -0.43 12.91
CA ILE A 58 6.03 -1.82 12.91
C ILE A 58 5.27 -2.67 13.96
N ASP A 59 4.79 -2.05 15.03
CA ASP A 59 4.30 -2.72 16.25
C ASP A 59 2.76 -2.76 16.39
N LEU A 60 1.98 -2.15 15.48
CA LEU A 60 0.53 -1.89 15.64
C LEU A 60 -0.46 -3.03 15.29
N VAL A 61 -0.16 -4.31 15.54
CA VAL A 61 -1.22 -5.35 15.59
C VAL A 61 -1.17 -6.16 16.88
N SER A 62 -2.15 -5.91 17.74
CA SER A 62 -2.73 -6.73 18.81
C SER A 62 -1.79 -7.62 19.63
N GLY A 63 -1.31 -7.11 20.77
CA GLY A 63 -1.07 -7.90 21.99
C GLY A 63 -0.14 -9.13 21.90
N LYS A 64 0.57 -9.32 20.79
CA LYS A 64 1.46 -10.45 20.52
C LYS A 64 2.79 -9.92 20.04
N SER A 65 3.87 -10.46 20.60
CA SER A 65 5.28 -10.16 20.37
C SER A 65 5.79 -10.45 18.94
N LYS A 66 5.06 -10.07 17.88
CA LYS A 66 5.48 -10.23 16.48
C LYS A 66 5.51 -8.88 15.77
N LYS A 67 6.70 -8.30 15.68
CA LYS A 67 7.00 -7.11 14.88
C LYS A 67 6.67 -7.38 13.41
N ARG A 68 5.89 -6.51 12.76
CA ARG A 68 5.66 -6.59 11.31
C ARG A 68 6.97 -6.30 10.58
N ARG A 69 7.28 -7.08 9.54
CA ARG A 69 8.52 -6.90 8.76
C ARG A 69 8.33 -6.04 7.50
N SER A 70 7.10 -5.56 7.28
CA SER A 70 6.72 -4.79 6.10
C SER A 70 5.75 -3.66 6.46
N VAL A 71 5.70 -2.66 5.59
CA VAL A 71 4.84 -1.47 5.69
C VAL A 71 4.20 -1.18 4.33
N GLY A 72 2.93 -0.80 4.33
CA GLY A 72 2.25 -0.30 3.13
C GLY A 72 2.48 1.20 2.96
N ILE A 73 2.93 1.62 1.79
CA ILE A 73 3.12 3.03 1.43
C ILE A 73 2.13 3.40 0.34
N ARG A 74 1.47 4.55 0.50
CA ARG A 74 0.52 5.13 -0.46
C ARG A 74 0.77 6.62 -0.59
N MET A 75 0.71 7.14 -1.83
CA MET A 75 0.79 8.57 -2.12
C MET A 75 -0.40 8.98 -3.01
N PRO A 76 -1.55 9.33 -2.42
CA PRO A 76 -2.81 9.54 -3.15
C PRO A 76 -2.81 10.85 -3.94
N LYS A 77 -3.33 10.87 -5.17
CA LYS A 77 -3.50 12.10 -5.98
C LYS A 77 -4.72 12.95 -5.62
N HIS A 78 -5.43 12.61 -4.54
CA HIS A 78 -6.67 13.28 -4.18
C HIS A 78 -6.39 14.65 -3.53
N VAL A 79 -7.01 15.71 -4.04
CA VAL A 79 -6.69 17.10 -3.68
C VAL A 79 -6.87 17.40 -2.19
N ILE A 80 -7.95 16.91 -1.58
CA ILE A 80 -8.21 17.11 -0.14
C ILE A 80 -7.19 16.34 0.69
N THR A 81 -6.83 15.12 0.27
CA THR A 81 -5.84 14.32 1.00
C THR A 81 -4.46 14.94 0.90
N GLN A 82 -4.09 15.49 -0.25
CA GLN A 82 -2.84 16.25 -0.41
C GLN A 82 -2.85 17.50 0.48
N ALA A 83 -3.94 18.27 0.50
CA ALA A 83 -4.05 19.45 1.36
C ALA A 83 -3.89 19.10 2.86
N VAL A 84 -4.46 17.98 3.31
CA VAL A 84 -4.28 17.50 4.69
C VAL A 84 -2.82 17.08 4.93
N LEU A 85 -2.21 16.35 3.99
CA LEU A 85 -0.82 15.91 4.09
C LEU A 85 0.17 17.09 4.09
N ASP A 86 -0.11 18.16 3.35
CA ASP A 86 0.73 19.37 3.29
C ASP A 86 0.78 20.11 4.63
N GLN A 87 -0.23 19.93 5.49
CA GLN A 87 -0.24 20.47 6.86
C GLN A 87 0.42 19.53 7.88
N CYS A 88 0.85 18.33 7.46
CA CYS A 88 1.46 17.34 8.33
C CYS A 88 2.99 17.34 8.15
N ASP A 89 3.74 17.68 9.20
CA ASP A 89 5.22 17.61 9.18
C ASP A 89 5.78 16.17 9.16
N ARG A 90 4.90 15.16 9.18
CA ARG A 90 5.25 13.74 9.27
C ARG A 90 4.26 12.89 8.47
N PRO A 91 4.66 11.70 8.01
CA PRO A 91 3.75 10.78 7.35
C PRO A 91 2.56 10.42 8.24
N LEU A 92 1.38 10.31 7.63
CA LEU A 92 0.19 9.82 8.31
C LEU A 92 0.17 8.30 8.31
N LEU A 93 0.00 7.73 9.51
CA LEU A 93 -0.31 6.32 9.64
C LEU A 93 -1.82 6.15 9.46
N CYS A 94 -2.20 5.42 8.41
CA CYS A 94 -3.61 5.27 8.05
C CYS A 94 -3.99 3.79 7.89
N THR A 95 -5.22 3.48 8.24
CA THR A 95 -5.92 2.27 7.83
C THR A 95 -7.14 2.67 7.01
N SER A 96 -7.60 1.78 6.13
CA SER A 96 -8.86 2.02 5.44
C SER A 96 -10.01 2.10 6.45
N ALA A 97 -10.82 3.16 6.39
CA ALA A 97 -12.06 3.26 7.14
C ALA A 97 -13.17 2.55 6.35
N HIS A 98 -13.36 1.27 6.63
CA HIS A 98 -14.42 0.47 6.01
C HIS A 98 -15.62 0.40 6.95
N VAL A 99 -16.80 0.69 6.42
CA VAL A 99 -18.07 0.34 7.06
C VAL A 99 -18.58 -0.90 6.35
N SER A 100 -18.42 -2.07 6.98
CA SER A 100 -19.08 -3.29 6.51
C SER A 100 -20.57 -3.13 6.83
N VAL A 101 -21.39 -2.95 5.80
CA VAL A 101 -22.82 -3.20 5.93
C VAL A 101 -22.98 -4.72 6.00
N ASP A 102 -23.88 -5.22 6.84
CA ASP A 102 -24.11 -6.66 7.08
C ASP A 102 -24.67 -7.42 5.84
N GLN A 103 -24.53 -6.85 4.63
CA GLN A 103 -24.88 -7.48 3.37
C GLN A 103 -23.61 -7.83 2.60
N GLU A 104 -23.52 -9.11 2.25
CA GLU A 104 -22.46 -9.69 1.44
C GLU A 104 -22.35 -8.94 0.12
N GLY A 105 -21.24 -8.23 -0.06
CA GLY A 105 -20.90 -7.60 -1.33
C GLY A 105 -21.63 -6.29 -1.57
N ASP A 106 -21.09 -5.20 -1.02
CA ASP A 106 -20.54 -4.12 -1.84
C ASP A 106 -19.91 -3.09 -0.90
N PHE A 107 -18.74 -2.58 -1.28
CA PHE A 107 -18.03 -1.55 -0.53
C PHE A 107 -18.75 -0.21 -0.72
N GLU A 108 -19.87 -0.02 -0.02
CA GLU A 108 -20.55 1.27 -0.03
C GLU A 108 -19.72 2.30 0.73
N PHE A 109 -19.57 3.45 0.07
CA PHE A 109 -18.85 4.61 0.57
C PHE A 109 -19.63 5.17 1.75
N PRO A 110 -19.08 5.10 2.97
CA PRO A 110 -19.81 5.64 4.09
C PRO A 110 -19.82 7.16 3.94
N ASP A 111 -21.02 7.72 3.81
CA ASP A 111 -21.27 9.14 4.03
C ASP A 111 -20.55 9.59 5.31
N ALA A 112 -20.06 10.83 5.35
CA ALA A 112 -19.43 11.39 6.53
C ALA A 112 -20.30 11.22 7.79
N ALA A 113 -21.63 11.34 7.68
CA ALA A 113 -22.59 11.06 8.74
C ALA A 113 -22.52 9.61 9.23
N VAL A 114 -22.48 8.64 8.30
CA VAL A 114 -22.37 7.21 8.63
C VAL A 114 -21.03 6.90 9.31
N LEU A 115 -19.94 7.53 8.89
CA LEU A 115 -18.64 7.42 9.56
C LEU A 115 -18.70 7.98 10.98
N MET A 116 -19.28 9.16 11.18
CA MET A 116 -19.41 9.75 12.51
C MET A 116 -20.18 8.83 13.44
N ASP A 117 -21.34 8.31 13.00
CA ASP A 117 -22.16 7.41 13.82
C ASP A 117 -21.42 6.09 14.12
N ARG A 118 -20.75 5.50 13.12
CA ARG A 118 -20.05 4.22 13.27
C ARG A 118 -18.85 4.31 14.21
N TYR A 119 -18.18 5.45 14.24
CA TYR A 119 -16.96 5.66 15.02
C TYR A 119 -17.16 6.60 16.22
N ALA A 120 -18.41 6.94 16.56
CA ALA A 120 -18.75 7.85 17.65
C ALA A 120 -18.17 7.42 19.01
N ASP A 121 -18.06 6.11 19.24
CA ASP A 121 -17.53 5.51 20.47
C ASP A 121 -15.99 5.34 20.46
N ARG A 122 -15.32 5.68 19.34
CA ARG A 122 -13.89 5.35 19.10
C ARG A 122 -12.92 6.53 19.21
N GLN A 123 -13.28 7.59 19.94
CA GLN A 123 -12.45 8.80 20.06
C GLN A 123 -12.14 9.42 18.67
N LEU A 124 -13.16 9.53 17.83
CA LEU A 124 -13.03 10.19 16.54
C LEU A 124 -12.94 11.71 16.75
N ASP A 125 -11.78 12.29 16.45
CA ASP A 125 -11.57 13.73 16.60
C ASP A 125 -12.31 14.55 15.53
N PHE A 126 -12.27 14.09 14.27
CA PHE A 126 -12.94 14.76 13.14
C PHE A 126 -13.17 13.83 11.95
N VAL A 127 -14.08 14.24 11.07
CA VAL A 127 -14.32 13.66 9.74
C VAL A 127 -14.19 14.76 8.70
N VAL A 128 -13.55 14.45 7.57
CA VAL A 128 -13.47 15.36 6.43
C VAL A 128 -14.44 14.86 5.36
N ASP A 129 -15.51 15.61 5.14
CA ASP A 129 -16.47 15.34 4.09
C ASP A 129 -15.98 15.92 2.75
N ALA A 130 -15.85 15.05 1.75
CA ALA A 130 -15.43 15.36 0.39
C ALA A 130 -16.57 15.20 -0.62
N GLY A 131 -17.80 14.99 -0.15
CA GLY A 131 -18.93 14.55 -0.94
C GLY A 131 -18.83 13.08 -1.37
N PRO A 132 -19.83 12.58 -2.13
CA PRO A 132 -19.86 11.20 -2.59
C PRO A 132 -18.66 10.88 -3.50
N GLN A 133 -17.93 9.80 -3.19
CA GLN A 133 -16.78 9.37 -4.00
C GLN A 133 -16.85 7.89 -4.34
N LEU A 134 -16.75 7.56 -5.63
CA LEU A 134 -16.47 6.19 -6.07
C LEU A 134 -15.01 5.85 -5.76
N SER A 135 -14.79 5.02 -4.75
CA SER A 135 -13.49 4.46 -4.38
C SER A 135 -13.45 2.95 -4.66
N GLU A 136 -13.34 2.59 -5.94
CA GLU A 136 -12.57 1.41 -6.29
C GLU A 136 -11.19 1.56 -5.61
N GLY A 137 -10.87 0.70 -4.66
CA GLY A 137 -9.69 0.87 -3.81
C GLY A 137 -8.38 0.96 -4.61
N SER A 138 -7.26 1.24 -3.93
CA SER A 138 -5.95 1.17 -4.59
C SER A 138 -5.57 -0.25 -4.97
N THR A 139 -4.81 -0.40 -6.05
CA THR A 139 -4.13 -1.65 -6.37
C THR A 139 -3.00 -1.87 -5.38
N ILE A 140 -2.96 -3.04 -4.75
CA ILE A 140 -1.96 -3.37 -3.73
C ILE A 140 -0.93 -4.30 -4.35
N ILE A 141 0.33 -3.87 -4.36
CA ILE A 141 1.47 -4.64 -4.87
C ILE A 141 2.43 -4.92 -3.70
N ASP A 142 2.75 -6.19 -3.46
CA ASP A 142 3.81 -6.59 -2.55
C ASP A 142 5.15 -6.58 -3.28
N MET A 143 6.07 -5.73 -2.81
CA MET A 143 7.43 -5.61 -3.33
C MET A 143 8.48 -5.96 -2.27
N THR A 144 8.10 -6.78 -1.27
CA THR A 144 9.02 -7.27 -0.24
C THR A 144 9.92 -8.40 -0.73
N GLY A 145 9.56 -9.07 -1.83
CA GLY A 145 10.30 -10.16 -2.46
C GLY A 145 11.32 -9.69 -3.50
N GLU A 146 11.83 -10.63 -4.29
CA GLU A 146 12.65 -10.33 -5.48
C GLU A 146 11.79 -9.86 -6.65
N GLU A 147 10.52 -10.27 -6.69
CA GLU A 147 9.56 -9.91 -7.73
C GLU A 147 8.29 -9.31 -7.11
N PRO A 148 7.64 -8.34 -7.79
CA PRO A 148 6.35 -7.78 -7.35
C PRO A 148 5.25 -8.84 -7.40
N VAL A 149 4.35 -8.83 -6.41
CA VAL A 149 3.18 -9.71 -6.35
C VAL A 149 1.92 -8.88 -6.21
N LEU A 150 0.91 -9.15 -7.04
CA LEU A 150 -0.40 -8.51 -6.94
C LEU A 150 -1.16 -9.09 -5.74
N VAL A 151 -1.47 -8.25 -4.76
CA VAL A 151 -2.24 -8.63 -3.57
C VAL A 151 -3.73 -8.33 -3.76
N ARG A 152 -4.04 -7.20 -4.41
CA ARG A 152 -5.41 -6.77 -4.68
C ARG A 152 -5.45 -5.90 -5.93
N THR A 153 -6.37 -6.19 -6.84
CA THR A 153 -6.69 -5.32 -7.98
C THR A 153 -7.59 -4.17 -7.52
N GLY A 154 -7.27 -2.97 -7.98
CA GLY A 154 -8.06 -1.75 -7.75
C GLY A 154 -7.89 -0.81 -8.94
N ARG A 155 -7.94 0.51 -8.73
CA ARG A 155 -7.85 1.50 -9.83
C ARG A 155 -6.51 1.57 -10.54
N GLY A 156 -5.45 1.00 -9.97
CA GLY A 156 -4.12 0.99 -10.59
C GLY A 156 -3.95 -0.20 -11.52
N ASP A 157 -3.54 0.04 -12.76
CA ASP A 157 -3.27 -1.05 -13.70
C ASP A 157 -2.05 -1.89 -13.27
N PRO A 158 -2.22 -3.17 -12.91
CA PRO A 158 -1.12 -4.04 -12.50
C PRO A 158 -0.12 -4.32 -13.64
N ALA A 159 -0.48 -4.08 -14.91
CA ALA A 159 0.42 -4.24 -16.04
C ALA A 159 1.65 -3.34 -15.95
N MET A 160 1.58 -2.21 -15.21
CA MET A 160 2.75 -1.38 -14.87
C MET A 160 3.86 -2.18 -14.18
N PHE A 161 3.50 -3.18 -13.40
CA PHE A 161 4.42 -4.09 -12.70
C PHE A 161 4.66 -5.39 -13.48
N ARG A 162 4.22 -5.48 -14.74
CA ARG A 162 4.22 -6.69 -15.58
C ARG A 162 3.41 -7.83 -14.95
N LEU A 163 2.36 -7.48 -14.22
CA LEU A 163 1.44 -8.41 -13.60
C LEU A 163 0.11 -8.38 -14.34
N GLU A 164 -0.51 -9.55 -14.49
CA GLU A 164 -1.86 -9.64 -15.03
C GLU A 164 -2.88 -9.34 -13.92
N ALA A 165 -3.99 -8.69 -14.27
CA ALA A 165 -5.11 -8.59 -13.36
C ALA A 165 -5.67 -9.99 -13.12
N VAL A 166 -5.86 -10.38 -11.85
CA VAL A 166 -6.59 -11.60 -11.55
C VAL A 166 -8.02 -11.41 -12.06
N PRO A 167 -8.52 -12.26 -12.98
CA PRO A 167 -9.92 -12.17 -13.41
C PRO A 167 -10.83 -12.36 -12.20
N ALA A 168 -11.85 -11.50 -12.11
CA ALA A 168 -12.83 -11.47 -11.03
C ALA A 168 -13.61 -12.78 -10.91
#